data_AF-A0A933ZWT7-F1
#
_entry.id   AF-A0A933ZWT7-F1
#
_cell.length_a   1.000
_cell.length_b   1.000
_cell.length_c   1.000
_cell.angle_alpha   90.00
_cell.angle_beta   90.00
_cell.angle_gamma   90.00
#
_symmetry.space_group_name_H-M   'P 1'
#
loop_
_entity.id
_entity.type
_entity.pdbx_description
1 polymer ?
#
loop_
_entity_poly.entity_id
_entity_poly.type
_entity_poly.pdbx_seq_one_letter_code
_entity_poly.pdbx_strand_id
1 'polypeptide(L)'
;MLLARHALVLALALLPASALAQRETTREALTRLEETMAMRQEDGPFNKELLPVIVVSVEPAFEESRTWYPTAALETLVRLYGAASLRSCEACRAPRLHVAEGRLEQSTADLSVAEIVRLDESTRGTSAPARAALWLDENPDGVSLRIVDLRNGRIVLAQNFDPAMSEPARTRGRFTLSRELERRARGDSLTHTFVDIVVYPGQHISLDWVDQWGDSNANLSGFSLSLFDPVLGVGGAYYRVFPSVWNLTVGAQVLLSLPTAIVRGLTSGDTEL
;
A
#
# COMPACT_ATOMS: atom_id res chain seq x y z
N MET A 1 3.07 50.03 20.06
CA MET A 1 4.24 49.12 20.13
C MET A 1 3.88 47.65 20.35
N LEU A 2 2.81 47.29 21.07
CA LEU A 2 2.42 45.87 21.24
C LEU A 2 1.94 45.18 19.95
N LEU A 3 1.18 45.87 19.09
CA LEU A 3 0.65 45.30 17.83
C LEU A 3 1.76 44.89 16.84
N ALA A 4 2.86 45.65 16.76
CA ALA A 4 4.00 45.31 15.90
C ALA A 4 4.75 44.04 16.38
N ARG A 5 4.79 43.78 17.69
CA ARG A 5 5.37 42.56 18.26
C ARG A 5 4.54 41.32 17.94
N HIS A 6 3.22 41.43 17.88
CA HIS A 6 2.34 40.29 17.60
C HIS A 6 2.33 39.96 16.10
N ALA A 7 2.40 40.97 15.23
CA ALA A 7 2.56 40.77 13.78
C ALA A 7 3.91 40.10 13.43
N LEU A 8 4.99 40.44 14.13
CA LEU A 8 6.30 39.83 13.90
C LEU A 8 6.35 38.36 14.32
N VAL A 9 5.69 37.98 15.42
CA VAL A 9 5.61 36.58 15.90
C VAL A 9 4.75 35.72 14.96
N LEU A 10 3.64 36.26 14.44
CA LEU A 10 2.79 35.55 13.47
C LEU A 10 3.52 35.36 12.11
N ALA A 11 4.29 36.36 11.67
CA ALA A 11 5.12 36.25 10.47
C ALA A 11 6.30 35.28 10.64
N LEU A 12 6.89 35.19 11.85
CA LEU A 12 7.94 34.21 12.16
C LEU A 12 7.42 32.77 12.23
N ALA A 13 6.17 32.57 12.64
CA ALA A 13 5.52 31.25 12.69
C ALA A 13 5.13 30.73 11.28
N LEU A 14 5.17 31.59 10.26
CA LEU A 14 4.88 31.27 8.86
C LEU A 14 6.14 31.08 8.00
N LEU A 15 7.34 31.13 8.60
CA LEU A 15 8.62 30.75 7.98
C LEU A 15 8.78 29.20 7.97
N PRO A 16 9.70 28.62 7.17
CA PRO A 16 9.47 27.54 6.20
C PRO A 16 9.26 26.15 6.84
N ALA A 17 8.18 25.95 7.60
CA ALA A 17 7.82 24.64 8.13
C ALA A 17 7.56 23.61 7.02
N SER A 18 7.10 24.05 5.84
CA SER A 18 6.87 23.21 4.66
C SER A 18 8.16 22.57 4.12
N ALA A 19 9.30 23.28 4.15
CA ALA A 19 10.57 22.79 3.62
C ALA A 19 11.17 21.66 4.48
N LEU A 20 11.02 21.73 5.80
CA LEU A 20 11.48 20.69 6.71
C LEU A 20 10.58 19.44 6.64
N ALA A 21 9.26 19.65 6.58
CA ALA A 21 8.30 18.56 6.43
C ALA A 21 8.57 17.76 5.14
N GLN A 22 8.83 18.42 4.01
CA GLN A 22 9.10 17.72 2.75
C GLN A 22 10.38 16.86 2.81
N ARG A 23 11.45 17.37 3.44
CA ARG A 23 12.70 16.63 3.58
C ARG A 23 12.53 15.37 4.44
N GLU A 24 11.77 15.46 5.52
CA GLU A 24 11.46 14.32 6.38
C GLU A 24 10.62 13.28 5.64
N THR A 25 9.56 13.71 4.95
CA THR A 25 8.71 12.86 4.10
C THR A 25 9.53 12.09 3.06
N THR A 26 10.38 12.78 2.28
CA THR A 26 11.19 12.12 1.23
C THR A 26 12.21 11.15 1.84
N ARG A 27 12.81 11.48 2.99
CA ARG A 27 13.75 10.56 3.67
C ARG A 27 13.05 9.31 4.17
N GLU A 28 11.90 9.46 4.82
CA GLU A 28 11.13 8.32 5.28
C GLU A 28 10.63 7.47 4.10
N ALA A 29 10.21 8.11 3.00
CA ALA A 29 9.84 7.42 1.77
C ALA A 29 11.00 6.60 1.17
N LEU A 30 12.24 7.14 1.17
CA LEU A 30 13.43 6.38 0.76
C LEU A 30 13.70 5.18 1.69
N THR A 31 13.51 5.33 3.01
CA THR A 31 13.60 4.21 3.96
C THR A 31 12.53 3.15 3.67
N ARG A 32 11.28 3.55 3.43
CA ARG A 32 10.19 2.62 3.07
C ARG A 32 10.45 1.88 1.75
N LEU A 33 11.03 2.58 0.77
CA LEU A 33 11.49 1.99 -0.47
C LEU A 33 12.57 0.94 -0.20
N GLU A 34 13.55 1.24 0.65
CA GLU A 34 14.61 0.30 1.01
C GLU A 34 14.05 -0.96 1.69
N GLU A 35 13.22 -0.78 2.73
CA GLU A 35 12.54 -1.87 3.45
C GLU A 35 11.72 -2.75 2.50
N THR A 36 10.90 -2.13 1.65
CA THR A 36 10.00 -2.87 0.75
C THR A 36 10.78 -3.62 -0.34
N MET A 37 11.82 -3.00 -0.88
CA MET A 37 12.64 -3.63 -1.92
C MET A 37 13.51 -4.74 -1.34
N ALA A 38 14.04 -4.61 -0.12
CA ALA A 38 14.76 -5.66 0.57
C ALA A 38 13.89 -6.91 0.75
N MET A 39 12.66 -6.76 1.25
CA MET A 39 11.71 -7.88 1.36
C MET A 39 11.43 -8.55 0.01
N ARG A 40 11.22 -7.76 -1.06
CA ARG A 40 10.99 -8.32 -2.40
C ARG A 40 12.19 -9.05 -3.00
N GLN A 41 13.40 -8.66 -2.62
CA GLN A 41 14.61 -9.36 -3.05
C GLN A 41 14.76 -10.72 -2.37
N GLU A 42 14.32 -10.83 -1.11
CA GLU A 42 14.31 -12.10 -0.36
C GLU A 42 13.21 -13.06 -0.87
N ASP A 43 12.02 -12.53 -1.19
CA ASP A 43 10.84 -13.32 -1.55
C ASP A 43 10.75 -13.76 -3.02
N GLY A 44 11.66 -13.34 -3.93
CA GLY A 44 11.49 -13.65 -5.35
C GLY A 44 12.71 -13.50 -6.28
N PRO A 45 12.58 -13.93 -7.57
CA PRO A 45 13.65 -13.89 -8.59
C PRO A 45 14.00 -12.48 -9.08
N PHE A 46 13.47 -11.44 -8.43
CA PHE A 46 13.46 -10.06 -8.90
C PHE A 46 14.86 -9.45 -9.07
N ASN A 47 15.89 -10.01 -8.42
CA ASN A 47 17.18 -9.34 -8.30
C ASN A 47 18.22 -9.77 -9.35
N LYS A 48 18.51 -11.07 -9.49
CA LYS A 48 19.65 -11.51 -10.34
C LYS A 48 19.43 -11.33 -11.84
N GLU A 49 18.19 -11.36 -12.30
CA GLU A 49 17.91 -11.25 -13.73
C GLU A 49 18.00 -9.82 -14.26
N LEU A 50 17.77 -8.83 -13.40
CA LEU A 50 17.70 -7.41 -13.76
C LEU A 50 19.03 -6.67 -13.62
N LEU A 51 20.04 -7.29 -12.99
CA LEU A 51 21.38 -6.72 -12.87
C LEU A 51 22.21 -6.99 -14.12
N PRO A 52 23.05 -6.03 -14.58
CA PRO A 52 23.26 -4.68 -14.03
C PRO A 52 22.10 -3.72 -14.34
N VAL A 53 21.90 -2.72 -13.48
CA VAL A 53 20.84 -1.70 -13.60
C VAL A 53 21.45 -0.35 -13.97
N ILE A 54 20.83 0.35 -14.91
CA ILE A 54 21.17 1.73 -15.28
C ILE A 54 20.16 2.71 -14.66
N VAL A 55 20.66 3.66 -13.88
CA VAL A 55 19.88 4.74 -13.29
C VAL A 55 19.74 5.86 -14.31
N VAL A 56 18.54 6.01 -14.83
CA VAL A 56 18.18 6.99 -15.85
C VAL A 56 17.92 8.34 -15.18
N SER A 57 17.09 8.36 -14.14
CA SER A 57 16.68 9.59 -13.45
C SER A 57 16.71 9.46 -11.93
N VAL A 58 17.12 10.55 -11.28
CA VAL A 58 16.94 10.84 -9.86
C VAL A 58 16.61 12.32 -9.70
N GLU A 59 15.44 12.71 -10.20
CA GLU A 59 15.02 14.10 -10.26
C GLU A 59 14.35 14.55 -8.95
N PRO A 60 14.82 15.67 -8.37
CA PRO A 60 14.15 16.32 -7.25
C PRO A 60 12.89 17.05 -7.76
N ALA A 61 11.81 16.98 -7.00
CA ALA A 61 10.58 17.72 -7.29
C ALA A 61 10.62 19.15 -6.74
N PHE A 62 11.51 19.41 -5.78
CA PHE A 62 11.55 20.64 -4.99
C PHE A 62 12.92 21.32 -5.10
N GLU A 63 12.94 22.65 -5.00
CA GLU A 63 14.19 23.43 -5.01
C GLU A 63 15.07 23.08 -3.79
N GLU A 64 14.43 22.85 -2.65
CA GLU A 64 15.07 22.54 -1.39
C GLU A 64 15.76 21.17 -1.39
N SER A 65 15.23 20.23 -2.19
CA SER A 65 15.76 18.88 -2.30
C SER A 65 16.87 18.72 -3.34
N ARG A 66 17.02 19.69 -4.27
CA ARG A 66 18.03 19.67 -5.35
C ARG A 66 19.45 19.35 -4.88
N THR A 67 19.84 19.85 -3.71
CA THR A 67 21.20 19.73 -3.21
C THR A 67 21.52 18.38 -2.58
N TRP A 68 20.52 17.62 -2.13
CA TRP A 68 20.74 16.41 -1.33
C TRP A 68 20.02 15.17 -1.87
N TYR A 69 18.88 15.33 -2.54
CA TYR A 69 18.06 14.22 -3.00
C TYR A 69 18.79 13.29 -3.98
N PRO A 70 19.46 13.79 -5.04
CA PRO A 70 20.12 12.90 -5.99
C PRO A 70 21.17 11.99 -5.32
N THR A 71 21.92 12.52 -4.37
CA THR A 71 22.91 11.76 -3.60
C THR A 71 22.23 10.72 -2.71
N ALA A 72 21.20 11.11 -1.95
CA ALA A 72 20.47 10.19 -1.07
C ALA A 72 19.74 9.08 -1.85
N ALA A 73 19.17 9.39 -3.01
CA ALA A 73 18.54 8.44 -3.91
C ALA A 73 19.57 7.42 -4.44
N LEU A 74 20.72 7.89 -4.94
CA LEU A 74 21.80 7.03 -5.41
C LEU A 74 22.37 6.15 -4.29
N GLU A 75 22.60 6.69 -3.09
CA GLU A 75 23.05 5.92 -1.93
C GLU A 75 22.06 4.80 -1.58
N THR A 76 20.76 5.09 -1.61
CA THR A 76 19.71 4.11 -1.37
C THR A 76 19.73 3.00 -2.42
N LEU A 77 19.89 3.35 -3.70
CA LEU A 77 20.03 2.39 -4.79
C LEU A 77 21.31 1.55 -4.69
N VAL A 78 22.42 2.14 -4.25
CA VAL A 78 23.67 1.42 -3.99
C VAL A 78 23.51 0.40 -2.87
N ARG A 79 22.78 0.73 -1.79
CA ARG A 79 22.45 -0.24 -0.73
C ARG A 79 21.59 -1.39 -1.25
N LEU A 80 20.63 -1.12 -2.14
CA LEU A 80 19.72 -2.12 -2.69
C LEU A 80 20.35 -3.05 -3.73
N TYR A 81 21.16 -2.53 -4.65
CA TYR A 81 21.67 -3.30 -5.80
C TYR A 81 23.17 -3.58 -5.75
N GLY A 82 23.90 -2.91 -4.86
CA GLY A 82 25.35 -2.92 -4.79
C GLY A 82 26.01 -1.99 -5.81
N ALA A 83 27.08 -1.31 -5.40
CA ALA A 83 27.78 -0.32 -6.23
C ALA A 83 28.30 -0.88 -7.57
N ALA A 84 28.68 -2.16 -7.62
CA ALA A 84 29.20 -2.79 -8.84
C ALA A 84 28.12 -3.08 -9.89
N SER A 85 26.85 -3.17 -9.47
CA SER A 85 25.72 -3.54 -10.33
C SER A 85 24.88 -2.33 -10.74
N LEU A 86 25.26 -1.13 -10.30
CA LEU A 86 24.54 0.12 -10.54
C LEU A 86 25.38 1.06 -11.41
N ARG A 87 24.79 1.64 -12.45
CA ARG A 87 25.43 2.69 -13.26
C ARG A 87 24.54 3.91 -13.37
N SER A 88 25.07 5.10 -13.11
CA SER A 88 24.36 6.35 -13.38
C SER A 88 24.51 6.75 -14.84
N CYS A 89 23.41 7.03 -15.53
CA CYS A 89 23.42 7.52 -16.91
C CYS A 89 23.21 9.03 -16.95
N GLU A 90 24.28 9.81 -16.79
CA GLU A 90 24.20 11.27 -16.92
C GLU A 90 23.74 11.70 -18.32
N ALA A 91 24.18 10.97 -19.35
CA ALA A 91 23.79 11.20 -20.74
C ALA A 91 22.28 10.98 -20.98
N CYS A 92 21.61 10.24 -20.10
CA CYS A 92 20.17 10.02 -20.17
C CYS A 92 19.36 11.21 -19.61
N ARG A 93 20.02 12.16 -18.93
CA ARG A 93 19.38 13.37 -18.39
C ARG A 93 19.63 14.61 -19.22
N ALA A 94 20.56 14.55 -20.16
CA ALA A 94 20.85 15.67 -21.04
C ALA A 94 19.68 15.89 -22.01
N PRO A 95 19.12 17.11 -22.13
CA PRO A 95 18.13 17.42 -23.16
C PRO A 95 18.77 17.25 -24.54
N ARG A 96 18.04 16.65 -25.49
CA ARG A 96 18.58 16.33 -26.81
C ARG A 96 17.77 16.93 -27.93
N LEU A 97 18.50 17.36 -28.95
CA LEU A 97 17.98 17.80 -30.23
C LEU A 97 18.32 16.73 -31.26
N HIS A 98 17.30 16.03 -31.76
CA HIS A 98 17.43 15.18 -32.92
C HIS A 98 17.15 16.02 -34.17
N VAL A 99 18.16 16.14 -35.04
CA VAL A 99 18.04 16.86 -36.30
C VAL A 99 18.08 15.82 -37.42
N ALA A 100 16.92 15.58 -38.04
CA ALA A 100 16.77 14.83 -39.27
C ALA A 100 16.47 15.80 -40.42
N GLU A 101 16.66 15.39 -41.69
CA GLU A 101 16.35 16.24 -42.84
C GLU A 101 14.90 16.76 -42.77
N GLY A 102 14.75 18.07 -42.55
CA GLY A 102 13.45 18.74 -42.44
C GLY A 102 12.73 18.62 -41.10
N ARG A 103 13.31 18.00 -40.06
CA ARG A 103 12.66 17.85 -38.74
C ARG A 103 13.64 18.03 -37.59
N LEU A 104 13.31 18.94 -36.68
CA LEU A 104 14.01 19.17 -35.42
C LEU A 104 13.09 18.71 -34.28
N GLU A 105 13.45 17.59 -33.65
CA GLU A 105 12.74 17.03 -32.50
C GLU A 105 13.57 17.28 -31.24
N GLN A 106 13.02 18.08 -30.33
CA GLN A 106 13.58 18.26 -28.99
C GLN A 106 12.90 17.27 -28.06
N SER A 107 13.66 16.30 -27.53
CA SER A 107 13.18 15.42 -26.46
C SER A 107 13.81 15.85 -25.15
N THR A 108 12.95 16.25 -24.21
CA THR A 108 13.35 16.72 -22.87
C THR A 108 12.96 15.75 -21.74
N ALA A 109 12.20 14.69 -22.01
CA ALA A 109 11.67 13.84 -20.93
C ALA A 109 11.48 12.35 -21.27
N ASP A 110 11.27 12.00 -22.54
CA ASP A 110 10.91 10.62 -22.90
C ASP A 110 12.01 9.95 -23.73
N LEU A 111 12.94 9.29 -23.02
CA LEU A 111 13.87 8.37 -23.65
C LEU A 111 13.20 7.03 -23.91
N SER A 112 13.22 6.61 -25.17
CA SER A 112 12.81 5.25 -25.52
C SER A 112 13.78 4.22 -24.93
N VAL A 113 13.29 3.00 -24.67
CA VAL A 113 14.12 1.87 -24.24
C VAL A 113 15.27 1.62 -25.20
N ALA A 114 15.01 1.71 -26.51
CA ALA A 114 16.03 1.56 -27.54
C ALA A 114 17.14 2.62 -27.43
N GLU A 115 16.78 3.85 -27.07
CA GLU A 115 17.76 4.90 -26.88
C GLU A 115 18.60 4.70 -25.62
N ILE A 116 17.99 4.25 -24.53
CA ILE A 116 18.72 3.90 -23.30
C ILE A 116 19.74 2.80 -23.58
N VAL A 117 19.34 1.75 -24.32
CA VAL A 117 20.25 0.67 -24.73
C VAL A 117 21.40 1.21 -25.58
N ARG A 118 21.11 2.07 -26.57
CA ARG A 118 22.14 2.70 -27.40
C ARG A 118 23.11 3.54 -26.56
N LEU A 119 22.61 4.24 -25.55
CA LEU A 119 23.44 5.03 -24.64
C LEU A 119 24.32 4.17 -23.76
N ASP A 120 23.77 3.11 -23.17
CA ASP A 120 24.54 2.13 -22.43
C ASP A 120 25.66 1.54 -23.31
N GLU A 121 25.35 1.12 -24.53
CA GLU A 121 26.33 0.55 -25.46
C GLU A 121 27.47 1.52 -25.77
N SER A 122 27.15 2.80 -25.98
CA SER A 122 28.13 3.84 -26.29
C SER A 122 29.03 4.25 -25.11
N THR A 123 28.56 4.05 -23.87
CA THR A 123 29.23 4.59 -22.66
C THR A 123 29.78 3.52 -21.71
N ARG A 124 29.30 2.26 -21.78
CA ARG A 124 29.66 1.18 -20.84
C ARG A 124 31.11 0.68 -20.94
N GLY A 125 31.80 0.97 -22.04
CA GLY A 125 33.12 0.40 -22.33
C GLY A 125 33.10 -1.13 -22.39
N THR A 126 33.87 -1.79 -21.52
CA THR A 126 33.97 -3.26 -21.43
C THR A 126 32.98 -3.89 -20.44
N SER A 127 32.15 -3.08 -19.77
CA SER A 127 31.20 -3.56 -18.77
C SER A 127 30.03 -4.33 -19.41
N ALA A 128 29.42 -5.25 -18.66
CA ALA A 128 28.24 -5.99 -19.12
C ALA A 128 27.06 -5.05 -19.49
N PRO A 129 26.22 -5.41 -20.48
CA PRO A 129 25.01 -4.63 -20.83
C PRO A 129 24.10 -4.46 -19.61
N ALA A 130 23.53 -3.26 -19.46
CA ALA A 130 22.45 -3.05 -18.52
C ALA A 130 21.25 -3.92 -18.93
N ARG A 131 20.60 -4.56 -17.96
CA ARG A 131 19.40 -5.37 -18.19
C ARG A 131 18.13 -4.65 -17.78
N ALA A 132 18.22 -3.67 -16.89
CA ALA A 132 17.08 -2.85 -16.50
C ALA A 132 17.45 -1.37 -16.43
N ALA A 133 16.47 -0.51 -16.74
CA ALA A 133 16.51 0.92 -16.52
C ALA A 133 15.67 1.29 -15.30
N LEU A 134 16.16 2.23 -14.50
CA LEU A 134 15.56 2.66 -13.24
C LEU A 134 15.39 4.17 -13.20
N TRP A 135 14.20 4.61 -12.80
CA TRP A 135 13.88 6.00 -12.44
C TRP A 135 13.48 6.03 -10.98
N LEU A 136 14.11 6.91 -10.21
CA LEU A 136 13.76 7.14 -8.80
C LEU A 136 13.61 8.65 -8.59
N ASP A 137 12.40 9.16 -8.85
CA ASP A 137 12.12 10.59 -8.88
C ASP A 137 11.27 10.98 -7.67
N GLU A 138 11.55 12.15 -7.11
CA GLU A 138 10.81 12.70 -5.98
C GLU A 138 9.44 13.21 -6.45
N ASN A 139 8.44 13.14 -5.59
CA ASN A 139 7.12 13.68 -5.84
C ASN A 139 6.56 14.30 -4.53
N PRO A 140 5.38 14.96 -4.56
CA PRO A 140 4.83 15.58 -3.36
C PRO A 140 4.58 14.64 -2.18
N ASP A 141 4.28 13.38 -2.45
CA ASP A 141 3.92 12.40 -1.44
C ASP A 141 5.13 11.58 -0.95
N GLY A 142 6.28 11.66 -1.62
CA GLY A 142 7.48 10.89 -1.31
C GLY A 142 8.35 10.66 -2.55
N VAL A 143 8.51 9.39 -2.97
CA VAL A 143 9.33 9.01 -4.13
C VAL A 143 8.62 8.01 -5.03
N SER A 144 8.88 8.08 -6.32
CA SER A 144 8.37 7.17 -7.34
C SER A 144 9.49 6.31 -7.87
N LEU A 145 9.31 4.99 -7.88
CA LEU A 145 10.27 4.04 -8.44
C LEU A 145 9.66 3.37 -9.66
N ARG A 146 10.35 3.46 -10.79
CA ARG A 146 10.04 2.72 -12.02
C ARG A 146 11.23 1.89 -12.46
N ILE A 147 11.00 0.62 -12.75
CA ILE A 147 12.00 -0.32 -13.26
C ILE A 147 11.47 -0.93 -14.55
N VAL A 148 12.25 -0.85 -15.62
CA VAL A 148 11.90 -1.38 -16.95
C VAL A 148 12.99 -2.35 -17.39
N ASP A 149 12.60 -3.55 -17.83
CA ASP A 149 13.52 -4.53 -18.43
C ASP A 149 13.89 -4.06 -19.85
N LEU A 150 15.17 -3.85 -20.11
CA LEU A 150 15.68 -3.32 -21.37
C LEU A 150 15.61 -4.34 -22.52
N ARG A 151 15.43 -5.63 -22.22
CA ARG A 151 15.36 -6.69 -23.25
C ARG A 151 14.03 -6.69 -24.00
N ASN A 152 12.96 -6.31 -23.32
CA ASN A 152 11.59 -6.38 -23.85
C ASN A 152 10.75 -5.12 -23.59
N GLY A 153 11.29 -4.11 -22.91
CA GLY A 153 10.60 -2.87 -22.56
C GLY A 153 9.50 -3.03 -21.52
N ARG A 154 9.41 -4.20 -20.86
CA ARG A 154 8.36 -4.46 -19.86
C ARG A 154 8.64 -3.68 -18.58
N ILE A 155 7.61 -3.00 -18.07
CA ILE A 155 7.64 -2.42 -16.73
C ILE A 155 7.63 -3.57 -15.72
N VAL A 156 8.72 -3.71 -14.98
CA VAL A 156 8.88 -4.72 -13.91
C VAL A 156 8.29 -4.19 -12.61
N LEU A 157 8.47 -2.90 -12.35
CA LEU A 157 7.92 -2.20 -11.20
C LEU A 157 7.57 -0.77 -11.57
N ALA A 158 6.43 -0.29 -11.09
CA ALA A 158 6.09 1.12 -11.03
C ALA A 158 5.27 1.33 -9.76
N GLN A 159 5.80 2.07 -8.81
CA GLN A 159 5.17 2.25 -7.50
C GLN A 159 5.62 3.55 -6.85
N ASN A 160 4.71 4.22 -6.14
CA ASN A 160 5.07 5.30 -5.24
C ASN A 160 5.29 4.78 -3.82
N PHE A 161 6.28 5.37 -3.18
CA PHE A 161 6.64 5.14 -1.79
C PHE A 161 6.40 6.44 -1.06
N ASP A 162 5.48 6.38 -0.10
CA ASP A 162 5.16 7.46 0.82
C ASP A 162 5.39 6.95 2.26
N PRO A 163 5.61 7.83 3.25
CA PRO A 163 5.86 7.41 4.64
C PRO A 163 4.80 6.48 5.23
N ALA A 164 3.54 6.69 4.84
CA ALA A 164 2.38 5.97 5.33
C ALA A 164 2.08 4.67 4.53
N MET A 165 2.84 4.38 3.47
CA MET A 165 2.55 3.33 2.48
C MET A 165 1.09 3.34 2.01
N SER A 166 0.55 4.53 1.78
CA SER A 166 -0.87 4.78 1.55
C SER A 166 -1.37 4.18 0.23
N GLU A 167 -0.58 4.26 -0.85
CA GLU A 167 -0.93 3.69 -2.16
C GLU A 167 -0.94 2.14 -2.14
N PRO A 168 0.08 1.45 -1.58
CA PRO A 168 0.03 0.01 -1.37
C PRO A 168 -1.15 -0.44 -0.50
N ALA A 169 -1.42 0.27 0.60
CA ALA A 169 -2.54 -0.04 1.48
C ALA A 169 -3.89 0.09 0.74
N ARG A 170 -4.06 1.16 -0.04
CA ARG A 170 -5.25 1.39 -0.86
C ARG A 170 -5.42 0.32 -1.94
N THR A 171 -4.33 -0.06 -2.60
CA THR A 171 -4.32 -1.11 -3.64
C THR A 171 -4.70 -2.46 -3.06
N ARG A 172 -4.11 -2.84 -1.92
CA ARG A 172 -4.47 -4.07 -1.19
C ARG A 172 -5.95 -4.05 -0.77
N GLY A 173 -6.42 -2.94 -0.19
CA GLY A 173 -7.82 -2.79 0.21
C GLY A 173 -8.80 -2.95 -0.95
N ARG A 174 -8.50 -2.32 -2.10
CA ARG A 174 -9.31 -2.48 -3.32
C ARG A 174 -9.26 -3.89 -3.88
N PHE A 175 -8.10 -4.54 -3.85
CA PHE A 175 -7.97 -5.93 -4.30
C PHE A 175 -8.78 -6.88 -3.41
N THR A 176 -8.68 -6.75 -2.09
CA THR A 176 -9.49 -7.51 -1.14
C THR A 176 -10.98 -7.26 -1.37
N LEU A 177 -11.40 -6.00 -1.50
CA LEU A 177 -12.80 -5.66 -1.79
C LEU A 177 -13.28 -6.26 -3.11
N SER A 178 -12.47 -6.17 -4.16
CA SER A 178 -12.79 -6.76 -5.47
C SER A 178 -12.96 -8.28 -5.37
N ARG A 179 -12.10 -8.96 -4.63
CA ARG A 179 -12.22 -10.42 -4.40
C ARG A 179 -13.47 -10.76 -3.59
N GLU A 180 -13.82 -9.97 -2.58
CA GLU A 180 -15.07 -10.15 -1.83
C GLU A 180 -16.31 -9.92 -2.72
N LEU A 181 -16.30 -8.89 -3.58
CA LEU A 181 -17.38 -8.62 -4.52
C LEU A 181 -17.51 -9.74 -5.56
N GLU A 182 -16.39 -10.25 -6.09
CA GLU A 182 -16.39 -11.40 -7.00
C GLU A 182 -16.93 -12.66 -6.32
N ARG A 183 -16.49 -12.94 -5.08
CA ARG A 183 -17.04 -14.04 -4.26
C ARG A 183 -18.55 -13.90 -4.08
N ARG A 184 -19.06 -12.70 -3.78
CA ARG A 184 -20.51 -12.43 -3.72
C ARG A 184 -21.21 -12.63 -5.05
N ALA A 185 -20.62 -12.17 -6.15
CA ALA A 185 -21.19 -12.32 -7.49
C ALA A 185 -21.27 -13.78 -7.95
N ARG A 186 -20.32 -14.64 -7.53
CA ARG A 186 -20.35 -16.09 -7.76
C ARG A 186 -21.26 -16.85 -6.80
N GLY A 187 -21.80 -16.20 -5.77
CA GLY A 187 -22.57 -16.84 -4.71
C GLY A 187 -21.71 -17.61 -3.69
N ASP A 188 -20.39 -17.40 -3.68
CA ASP A 188 -19.45 -18.02 -2.73
C ASP A 188 -19.54 -17.39 -1.32
N SER A 189 -20.14 -16.21 -1.20
CA SER A 189 -20.39 -15.53 0.07
C SER A 189 -21.70 -16.04 0.66
N LEU A 190 -21.60 -16.97 1.61
CA LEU A 190 -22.75 -17.49 2.33
C LEU A 190 -22.89 -16.76 3.67
N THR A 191 -23.99 -16.04 3.83
CA THR A 191 -24.47 -15.63 5.15
C THR A 191 -25.19 -16.82 5.77
N HIS A 192 -24.75 -17.20 6.97
CA HIS A 192 -25.34 -18.28 7.73
C HIS A 192 -26.15 -17.72 8.89
N THR A 193 -27.27 -18.38 9.16
CA THR A 193 -28.05 -18.16 10.37
C THR A 193 -28.02 -19.42 11.21
N PHE A 194 -27.50 -19.33 12.44
CA PHE A 194 -27.48 -20.44 13.39
C PHE A 194 -28.45 -20.16 14.54
N VAL A 195 -29.11 -21.22 15.01
CA VAL A 195 -29.84 -21.20 16.27
C VAL A 195 -29.03 -22.03 17.25
N ASP A 196 -28.55 -21.39 18.31
CA ASP A 196 -27.90 -22.06 19.43
C ASP A 196 -28.86 -22.16 20.62
N ILE A 197 -28.85 -23.31 21.29
CA ILE A 197 -29.67 -23.60 22.45
C ILE A 197 -28.74 -24.18 23.51
N VAL A 198 -28.41 -23.36 24.50
CA VAL A 198 -27.58 -23.78 25.63
C VAL A 198 -28.49 -24.22 26.76
N VAL A 199 -28.25 -25.42 27.29
CA VAL A 199 -29.11 -26.05 28.30
C VAL A 199 -28.54 -25.91 29.73
N TYR A 200 -27.20 -25.76 29.89
CA TYR A 200 -26.57 -25.64 31.21
C TYR A 200 -25.09 -25.16 31.17
N PRO A 201 -24.61 -24.39 32.19
CA PRO A 201 -25.38 -23.60 33.14
C PRO A 201 -25.82 -22.28 32.50
N GLY A 202 -27.06 -21.86 32.76
CA GLY A 202 -27.62 -20.63 32.19
C GLY A 202 -28.23 -20.82 30.81
N GLN A 203 -29.52 -21.20 30.80
CA GLN A 203 -30.28 -21.49 29.59
C GLN A 203 -30.47 -20.25 28.73
N HIS A 204 -30.04 -20.31 27.48
CA HIS A 204 -30.37 -19.29 26.49
C HIS A 204 -30.61 -19.89 25.11
N ILE A 205 -31.37 -19.14 24.33
CA ILE A 205 -31.52 -19.35 22.90
C ILE A 205 -30.87 -18.16 22.22
N SER A 206 -29.88 -18.40 21.36
CA SER A 206 -29.31 -17.34 20.53
C SER A 206 -29.50 -17.60 19.05
N LEU A 207 -29.72 -16.50 18.33
CA LEU A 207 -29.77 -16.43 16.89
C LEU A 207 -28.51 -15.71 16.43
N ASP A 208 -27.68 -16.41 15.66
CA ASP A 208 -26.44 -15.87 15.15
C ASP A 208 -26.57 -15.64 13.65
N TRP A 209 -26.17 -14.46 13.19
CA TRP A 209 -26.01 -14.16 11.78
C TRP A 209 -24.52 -13.94 11.54
N VAL A 210 -23.92 -14.83 10.75
CA VAL A 210 -22.49 -14.80 10.50
C VAL A 210 -22.18 -14.92 9.02
N ASP A 211 -21.15 -14.21 8.59
CA ASP A 211 -20.68 -14.22 7.21
C ASP A 211 -19.39 -15.05 7.09
N GLN A 212 -19.31 -15.87 6.04
CA GLN A 212 -18.09 -16.60 5.68
C GLN A 212 -17.06 -15.71 4.97
N TRP A 213 -15.81 -15.73 5.42
CA TRP A 213 -14.73 -14.92 4.85
C TRP A 213 -13.38 -15.64 4.78
N GLY A 214 -12.47 -15.04 4.00
CA GLY A 214 -11.13 -15.58 3.73
C GLY A 214 -11.07 -16.47 2.50
N ASP A 215 -9.85 -16.75 2.03
CA ASP A 215 -9.61 -17.47 0.76
C ASP A 215 -10.22 -18.87 0.68
N SER A 216 -10.39 -19.52 1.83
CA SER A 216 -10.92 -20.88 1.95
C SER A 216 -12.35 -20.95 2.49
N ASN A 217 -13.01 -19.79 2.71
CA ASN A 217 -14.32 -19.71 3.37
C ASN A 217 -14.37 -20.40 4.76
N ALA A 218 -13.22 -20.63 5.39
CA ALA A 218 -13.14 -21.42 6.62
C ALA A 218 -13.46 -20.61 7.89
N ASN A 219 -13.58 -19.29 7.80
CA ASN A 219 -13.88 -18.44 8.95
C ASN A 219 -15.29 -17.88 8.82
N LEU A 220 -16.04 -17.89 9.92
CA LEU A 220 -17.32 -17.19 10.06
C LEU A 220 -17.23 -16.19 11.20
N SER A 221 -17.76 -15.00 10.98
CA SER A 221 -17.92 -14.02 12.05
C SER A 221 -19.19 -13.22 11.85
N GLY A 222 -19.79 -12.79 12.96
CA GLY A 222 -20.93 -11.90 12.88
C GLY A 222 -21.51 -11.60 14.24
N PHE A 223 -22.80 -11.30 14.26
CA PHE A 223 -23.50 -10.86 15.45
C PHE A 223 -24.42 -11.96 15.97
N SER A 224 -24.60 -11.94 17.28
CA SER A 224 -25.48 -12.84 17.99
C SER A 224 -26.51 -12.04 18.77
N LEU A 225 -27.76 -12.49 18.71
CA LEU A 225 -28.83 -12.02 19.56
C LEU A 225 -29.29 -13.18 20.44
N SER A 226 -29.18 -13.03 21.75
CA SER A 226 -29.52 -14.05 22.72
C SER A 226 -30.72 -13.64 23.56
N LEU A 227 -31.57 -14.59 23.87
CA LEU A 227 -32.64 -14.47 24.85
C LEU A 227 -32.29 -15.37 26.04
N PHE A 228 -31.97 -14.75 27.17
CA PHE A 228 -31.66 -15.41 28.43
C PHE A 228 -32.67 -14.94 29.48
N ASP A 229 -33.65 -15.74 29.87
CA ASP A 229 -34.73 -15.38 30.82
C ASP A 229 -34.37 -14.32 31.90
N PRO A 230 -34.91 -13.06 31.86
CA PRO A 230 -35.65 -12.34 30.81
C PRO A 230 -34.85 -11.14 30.23
N VAL A 231 -33.57 -11.36 29.96
CA VAL A 231 -32.59 -10.39 29.48
C VAL A 231 -32.22 -10.69 28.02
N LEU A 232 -32.31 -9.66 27.18
CA LEU A 232 -31.77 -9.71 25.82
C LEU A 232 -30.25 -9.53 25.88
N GLY A 233 -29.52 -10.40 25.20
CA GLY A 233 -28.08 -10.29 24.99
C GLY A 233 -27.78 -9.93 23.55
N VAL A 234 -26.79 -9.06 23.33
CA VAL A 234 -26.21 -8.84 22.00
C VAL A 234 -24.72 -9.14 22.08
N GLY A 235 -24.19 -9.78 21.06
CA GLY A 235 -22.83 -10.29 21.08
C GLY A 235 -22.20 -10.44 19.72
N GLY A 236 -20.94 -10.86 19.75
CA GLY A 236 -20.19 -11.27 18.58
C GLY A 236 -19.98 -12.78 18.61
N ALA A 237 -20.05 -13.42 17.46
CA ALA A 237 -19.73 -14.82 17.29
C ALA A 237 -18.59 -14.98 16.28
N TYR A 238 -17.65 -15.87 16.58
CA TYR A 238 -16.60 -16.28 15.66
C TYR A 238 -16.50 -17.79 15.63
N TYR A 239 -16.57 -18.35 14.43
CA TYR A 239 -16.48 -19.78 14.18
C TYR A 239 -15.45 -20.08 13.10
N ARG A 240 -14.83 -21.26 13.18
CA ARG A 240 -13.94 -21.79 12.17
C ARG A 240 -14.42 -23.16 11.72
N VAL A 241 -14.56 -23.35 10.42
CA VAL A 241 -14.88 -24.63 9.78
C VAL A 241 -13.59 -25.40 9.56
N PHE A 242 -13.60 -26.68 9.91
CA PHE A 242 -12.53 -27.63 9.63
C PHE A 242 -13.00 -28.62 8.55
N PRO A 243 -12.68 -28.37 7.26
CA PRO A 243 -13.15 -29.23 6.17
C PRO A 243 -12.64 -30.66 6.27
N SER A 244 -11.45 -30.85 6.85
CA SER A 244 -10.82 -32.17 7.05
C SER A 244 -11.53 -33.04 8.08
N VAL A 245 -12.44 -32.48 8.88
CA VAL A 245 -13.17 -33.18 9.95
C VAL A 245 -14.68 -33.02 9.72
N TRP A 246 -15.18 -33.48 8.57
CA TRP A 246 -16.60 -33.42 8.19
C TRP A 246 -17.24 -32.02 8.30
N ASN A 247 -16.49 -30.97 7.98
CA ASN A 247 -16.91 -29.57 8.15
C ASN A 247 -17.29 -29.23 9.60
N LEU A 248 -16.61 -29.82 10.58
CA LEU A 248 -16.78 -29.48 11.99
C LEU A 248 -16.55 -27.98 12.19
N THR A 249 -17.53 -27.30 12.76
CA THR A 249 -17.46 -25.87 13.08
C THR A 249 -17.15 -25.73 14.56
N VAL A 250 -16.04 -25.04 14.88
CA VAL A 250 -15.62 -24.77 16.27
C VAL A 250 -15.45 -23.28 16.43
N GLY A 251 -15.98 -22.71 17.51
CA GLY A 251 -15.91 -21.27 17.73
C GLY A 251 -16.23 -20.85 19.15
N ALA A 252 -16.36 -19.55 19.31
CA ALA A 252 -16.74 -18.92 20.55
C ALA A 252 -17.67 -17.74 20.27
N GLN A 253 -18.54 -17.48 21.23
CA GLN A 253 -19.50 -16.40 21.22
C GLN A 253 -19.36 -15.63 22.52
N VAL A 254 -19.38 -14.30 22.42
CA VAL A 254 -19.34 -13.40 23.58
C VAL A 254 -20.63 -12.62 23.60
N LEU A 255 -21.42 -12.81 24.65
CA LEU A 255 -22.71 -12.15 24.84
C LEU A 255 -22.63 -11.11 25.96
N LEU A 256 -23.17 -9.92 25.69
CA LEU A 256 -23.36 -8.88 26.69
C LEU A 256 -24.85 -8.71 26.95
N SER A 257 -25.26 -8.89 28.21
CA SER A 257 -26.63 -8.68 28.67
C SER A 257 -27.00 -7.19 28.60
N LEU A 258 -28.10 -6.87 27.94
CA LEU A 258 -28.65 -5.51 27.94
C LEU A 258 -29.31 -5.20 29.28
N PRO A 259 -29.09 -3.99 29.84
CA PRO A 259 -29.78 -3.56 31.05
C PRO A 259 -31.30 -3.65 30.90
N THR A 260 -31.99 -4.18 31.91
CA THR A 260 -33.45 -4.37 31.94
C THR A 260 -34.25 -3.08 31.71
N ALA A 261 -33.66 -1.91 31.99
CA ALA A 261 -34.26 -0.60 31.69
C ALA A 261 -34.42 -0.33 30.19
N ILE A 262 -33.48 -0.79 29.35
CA ILE A 262 -33.54 -0.62 27.88
C ILE A 262 -34.60 -1.56 27.29
N VAL A 263 -34.65 -2.81 27.80
CA VAL A 263 -35.64 -3.81 27.37
C VAL A 263 -37.06 -3.36 27.67
N ARG A 264 -37.30 -2.79 28.88
CA ARG A 264 -38.62 -2.28 29.26
C ARG A 264 -39.10 -1.11 28.40
N GLY A 265 -38.19 -0.22 28.01
CA GLY A 265 -38.51 0.92 27.12
C GLY A 265 -38.92 0.50 25.70
N LEU A 266 -38.47 -0.65 25.23
CA LEU A 266 -38.91 -1.23 23.94
C LEU A 266 -40.27 -1.93 24.05
N THR A 267 -40.56 -2.56 25.19
CA THR A 267 -41.85 -3.24 25.41
C THR A 267 -43.01 -2.31 25.78
N SER A 268 -42.74 -1.12 26.33
CA SER A 268 -43.77 -0.13 26.67
C SER A 268 -44.18 0.77 25.50
N GLY A 269 -43.71 0.48 24.28
CA GLY A 269 -43.98 1.27 23.08
C GLY A 269 -45.31 0.96 22.37
N ASP A 270 -46.02 -0.11 22.74
CA ASP A 270 -47.29 -0.49 22.09
C ASP A 270 -48.28 -1.08 23.12
N THR A 271 -49.03 -0.21 23.81
CA THR A 271 -50.40 -0.49 24.28
C THR A 271 -51.15 0.84 24.45
N GLU A 272 -51.53 1.45 23.34
CA GLU A 272 -52.77 2.23 23.24
C GLU A 272 -53.51 1.76 21.98
N LEU A 273 -54.33 0.72 22.15
CA LEU A 273 -55.57 0.43 21.41
C LEU A 273 -56.50 -0.37 22.33
#